data_AF-R8W1A3-F1
#
_entry.id   AF-R8W1A3-F1
#
_cell.length_a   1.000
_cell.length_b   1.000
_cell.length_c   1.000
_cell.angle_alpha   90.00
_cell.angle_beta   90.00
_cell.angle_gamma   90.00
#
_symmetry.space_group_name_H-M   'P 1'
#
loop_
_entity.id
_entity.type
_entity.pdbx_description
1 polymer ?
#
loop_
_entity_poly.entity_id
_entity_poly.type
_entity_poly.pdbx_seq_one_letter_code
_entity_poly.pdbx_strand_id
1 'polypeptide(L)'
;MATRKLGDVAVGEIVKLKENGIAINYIVVHQGKPSSIYDNSCDGTWLLRQNIVEKHVWSDDNYNILEDSAIHLWLSRNILGRYDTRIQAAIKQVKIPYIANGGNGGGQNGANGLSCKIFLLSGQEVGFSSSHPHFPEDGAKLNYFDLGTGTTANNKRIASLNDEPLEWWLRSPYAGDRYAVWCVYHNGNYSNMDSSNSTGIRPALILPATLYAIDDGTITTNASPNSPATITIPETIHGGADAKISWPASTDPDGNLDGYIVERSYNGGSSWAQIYQGRSTSTTTTIPFGTETVMFRVCAYDTYGEKSGWRTSANKTVVNNRAPAAPPSISVPLSPAGGDKLTITWTASTDVDGNLEGYELERQWDDAGAFTQIYKGAGLSYQDSIPKGEHTSVAYRVRAYDSFAAYSSYTTSPSRTIDNNTAPVIACDLSGDLGEKSEGFSIQYTIKDAEKQEVTVVERVGDLVKRTYKPTLDQQNTFEVTGEYFQRILNGQQTVQIVATDSAGKSSTLELTFTKKVHKAVITLSEPLAVEEQITVAVLAITGKIPADATQLVELTNNGNDAEPVWEDATADVKAGRNHPFTNKTQTNGWAFNFRVTVERGESGEDGNIVSIQGGFQ
;
A
#
# COMPACT_ATOMS: atom_id res chain seq x y z
N MET A 1 -14.93 -32.69 -32.74
CA MET A 1 -14.52 -33.92 -33.46
C MET A 1 -13.18 -34.31 -32.88
N ALA A 2 -13.02 -35.53 -32.37
CA ALA A 2 -11.71 -35.95 -31.90
C ALA A 2 -10.78 -36.10 -33.11
N THR A 3 -9.54 -35.65 -32.93
CA THR A 3 -8.47 -35.75 -33.92
C THR A 3 -7.31 -36.42 -33.22
N ARG A 4 -6.77 -37.49 -33.79
CA ARG A 4 -5.69 -38.28 -33.17
C ARG A 4 -4.59 -38.56 -34.16
N LYS A 5 -3.35 -38.35 -33.75
CA LYS A 5 -2.15 -38.74 -34.49
C LYS A 5 -2.06 -40.27 -34.53
N LEU A 6 -2.01 -40.86 -35.71
CA LEU A 6 -2.13 -42.30 -35.91
C LEU A 6 -1.07 -43.10 -35.14
N GLY A 7 0.18 -42.62 -35.06
CA GLY A 7 1.25 -43.27 -34.31
C GLY A 7 1.05 -43.33 -32.80
N ASP A 8 0.24 -42.42 -32.24
CA ASP A 8 -0.04 -42.33 -30.81
C ASP A 8 -1.31 -43.10 -30.42
N VAL A 9 -2.09 -43.57 -31.41
CA VAL A 9 -3.28 -44.38 -31.16
C VAL A 9 -2.85 -45.78 -30.71
N ALA A 10 -3.36 -46.21 -29.55
CA ALA A 10 -3.01 -47.51 -28.98
C ALA A 10 -3.53 -48.67 -29.85
N VAL A 11 -2.78 -49.77 -29.88
CA VAL A 11 -3.19 -51.00 -30.57
C VAL A 11 -4.49 -51.52 -29.95
N GLY A 12 -5.47 -51.80 -30.81
CA GLY A 12 -6.84 -52.21 -30.45
C GLY A 12 -7.86 -51.08 -30.44
N GLU A 13 -7.44 -49.82 -30.45
CA GLU A 13 -8.37 -48.71 -30.61
C GLU A 13 -8.90 -48.58 -32.04
N ILE A 14 -10.07 -47.94 -32.15
CA ILE A 14 -10.72 -47.67 -33.43
C ILE A 14 -10.32 -46.30 -33.94
N VAL A 15 -9.92 -46.20 -35.21
CA VAL A 15 -9.89 -44.97 -36.02
C VAL A 15 -10.91 -45.07 -37.14
N LYS A 16 -11.26 -43.97 -37.77
CA LYS A 16 -12.22 -43.95 -38.88
C LYS A 16 -11.57 -43.52 -40.18
N LEU A 17 -11.95 -44.16 -41.28
CA LEU A 17 -11.58 -43.78 -42.64
C LEU A 17 -12.83 -43.66 -43.51
N LYS A 18 -12.89 -42.66 -44.38
CA LYS A 18 -14.00 -42.49 -45.34
C LYS A 18 -13.90 -43.52 -46.47
N GLU A 19 -14.90 -44.39 -46.56
CA GLU A 19 -15.17 -45.25 -47.70
C GLU A 19 -16.49 -44.79 -48.35
N ASN A 20 -16.49 -44.46 -49.64
CA ASN A 20 -17.65 -43.96 -50.37
C ASN A 20 -18.36 -42.79 -49.65
N GLY A 21 -17.58 -41.93 -48.99
CA GLY A 21 -18.09 -40.79 -48.20
C GLY A 21 -18.59 -41.13 -46.80
N ILE A 22 -18.59 -42.39 -46.39
CA ILE A 22 -19.07 -42.86 -45.07
C ILE A 22 -17.87 -43.17 -44.18
N ALA A 23 -17.89 -42.69 -42.94
CA ALA A 23 -16.85 -43.00 -41.95
C ALA A 23 -16.97 -44.45 -41.46
N ILE A 24 -15.97 -45.27 -41.77
CA ILE A 24 -15.92 -46.69 -41.41
C ILE A 24 -14.86 -46.93 -40.33
N ASN A 25 -15.16 -47.80 -39.37
CA ASN A 25 -14.26 -48.15 -38.29
C ASN A 25 -13.13 -49.09 -38.74
N TYR A 26 -11.91 -48.75 -38.33
CA TYR A 26 -10.68 -49.52 -38.50
C TYR A 26 -10.02 -49.72 -37.14
N ILE A 27 -9.60 -50.95 -36.86
CA ILE A 27 -8.83 -51.31 -35.67
C ILE A 27 -7.36 -51.05 -35.95
N VAL A 28 -6.67 -50.35 -35.05
CA VAL A 28 -5.20 -50.27 -35.08
C VAL A 28 -4.64 -51.63 -34.64
N VAL A 29 -4.11 -52.42 -35.58
CA VAL A 29 -3.67 -53.80 -35.29
C VAL A 29 -2.18 -53.91 -34.99
N HIS A 30 -1.39 -52.93 -35.41
CA HIS A 30 0.05 -52.87 -35.16
C HIS A 30 0.58 -51.43 -35.36
N GLN A 31 1.67 -51.09 -34.67
CA GLN A 31 2.40 -49.84 -34.86
C GLN A 31 3.85 -50.17 -35.23
N GLY A 32 4.35 -49.51 -36.27
CA GLY A 32 5.69 -49.73 -36.80
C GLY A 32 5.79 -50.94 -37.71
N LYS A 33 7.00 -51.48 -37.85
CA LYS A 33 7.29 -52.67 -38.66
C LYS A 33 7.14 -53.97 -37.83
N PRO A 34 6.32 -54.95 -38.25
CA PRO A 34 6.04 -56.15 -37.44
C PRO A 34 7.26 -57.01 -37.09
N SER A 35 8.21 -57.17 -38.01
CA SER A 35 9.46 -57.89 -37.79
C SER A 35 10.48 -57.62 -38.91
N SER A 36 11.65 -58.26 -38.85
CA SER A 36 12.71 -58.11 -39.86
C SER A 36 12.37 -58.72 -41.23
N ILE A 37 11.37 -59.62 -41.33
CA ILE A 37 10.96 -60.22 -42.60
C ILE A 37 10.10 -59.28 -43.46
N TYR A 38 9.64 -58.16 -42.90
CA TYR A 38 8.91 -57.12 -43.64
C TYR A 38 9.87 -56.10 -44.25
N ASP A 39 9.51 -55.58 -45.42
CA ASP A 39 10.20 -54.43 -46.02
C ASP A 39 10.03 -53.17 -45.17
N ASN A 40 10.94 -52.21 -45.29
CA ASN A 40 10.83 -50.93 -44.57
C ASN A 40 9.59 -50.12 -45.00
N SER A 41 9.03 -50.36 -46.19
CA SER A 41 7.74 -49.79 -46.60
C SER A 41 6.59 -50.14 -45.66
N CYS A 42 6.66 -51.27 -44.94
CA CYS A 42 5.66 -51.71 -43.98
C CYS A 42 5.69 -50.98 -42.61
N ASP A 43 6.65 -50.07 -42.39
CA ASP A 43 6.75 -49.30 -41.16
C ASP A 43 5.66 -48.22 -41.07
N GLY A 44 4.69 -48.35 -40.17
CA GLY A 44 3.60 -47.38 -40.04
C GLY A 44 2.48 -47.87 -39.13
N THR A 45 1.31 -47.22 -39.22
CA THR A 45 0.13 -47.65 -38.46
C THR A 45 -0.68 -48.63 -39.30
N TRP A 46 -0.74 -49.88 -38.85
CA TRP A 46 -1.50 -50.94 -39.51
C TRP A 46 -2.96 -50.90 -39.08
N LEU A 47 -3.84 -50.80 -40.06
CA LEU A 47 -5.28 -50.68 -39.86
C LEU A 47 -5.98 -51.88 -40.47
N LEU A 48 -6.82 -52.55 -39.70
CA LEU A 48 -7.72 -53.61 -40.16
C LEU A 48 -9.15 -53.11 -40.11
N ARG A 49 -9.88 -53.22 -41.21
CA ARG A 49 -11.31 -52.85 -41.21
C ARG A 49 -12.04 -53.68 -40.16
N GLN A 50 -12.84 -53.02 -39.31
CA GLN A 50 -13.49 -53.68 -38.16
C GLN A 50 -14.40 -54.82 -38.64
N ASN A 51 -15.23 -54.54 -39.64
CA ASN A 51 -16.21 -55.46 -40.21
C ASN A 51 -15.81 -55.91 -41.62
N ILE A 52 -16.50 -56.93 -42.13
CA ILE A 52 -16.36 -57.42 -43.50
C ILE A 52 -16.98 -56.40 -44.47
N VAL A 53 -16.33 -56.18 -45.61
CA VAL A 53 -16.80 -55.25 -46.65
C VAL A 53 -17.96 -55.87 -47.41
N GLU A 54 -17.70 -57.03 -48.01
CA GLU A 54 -18.63 -57.84 -48.79
C GLU A 54 -18.01 -59.23 -49.01
N LYS A 55 -18.71 -60.12 -49.71
CA LYS A 55 -18.18 -61.42 -50.11
C LYS A 55 -17.58 -61.36 -51.50
N HIS A 56 -16.43 -62.01 -51.71
CA HIS A 56 -15.80 -62.15 -53.02
C HIS A 56 -15.11 -63.52 -53.12
N VAL A 57 -15.02 -64.05 -54.34
CA VAL A 57 -14.26 -65.27 -54.62
C VAL A 57 -12.75 -64.99 -54.54
N TRP A 58 -11.94 -66.00 -54.22
CA TRP A 58 -10.48 -65.83 -54.18
C TRP A 58 -9.90 -65.75 -55.60
N SER A 59 -10.23 -66.75 -56.44
CA SER A 59 -9.80 -66.81 -57.84
C SER A 59 -10.75 -67.65 -58.69
N ASP A 60 -10.90 -67.30 -59.97
CA ASP A 60 -11.78 -68.00 -60.93
C ASP A 60 -11.15 -69.28 -61.51
N ASP A 61 -9.82 -69.40 -61.43
CA ASP A 61 -9.04 -70.55 -61.92
C ASP A 61 -8.88 -71.66 -60.86
N ASN A 62 -9.49 -71.45 -59.69
CA ASN A 62 -9.45 -72.29 -58.49
C ASN A 62 -8.05 -72.48 -57.88
N TYR A 63 -7.05 -71.63 -58.13
CA TYR A 63 -5.74 -71.79 -57.47
C TYR A 63 -5.59 -70.90 -56.24
N ASN A 64 -4.92 -71.42 -55.21
CA ASN A 64 -4.55 -70.67 -53.99
C ASN A 64 -3.31 -69.77 -54.16
N ILE A 65 -3.11 -69.22 -55.35
CA ILE A 65 -1.99 -68.33 -55.69
C ILE A 65 -2.43 -66.89 -55.43
N LEU A 66 -1.70 -66.13 -54.62
CA LEU A 66 -2.13 -64.77 -54.21
C LEU A 66 -1.79 -63.72 -55.28
N GLU A 67 -0.57 -63.74 -55.80
CA GLU A 67 -0.02 -62.72 -56.69
C GLU A 67 -0.77 -62.58 -58.02
N ASP A 68 -1.36 -63.67 -58.50
CA ASP A 68 -2.14 -63.74 -59.75
C ASP A 68 -3.65 -63.87 -59.50
N SER A 69 -4.11 -63.80 -58.24
CA SER A 69 -5.51 -63.99 -57.88
C SER A 69 -6.42 -62.83 -58.29
N ALA A 70 -7.68 -63.16 -58.60
CA ALA A 70 -8.74 -62.17 -58.81
C ALA A 70 -8.95 -61.28 -57.58
N ILE A 71 -8.85 -61.83 -56.36
CA ILE A 71 -8.99 -61.08 -55.11
C ILE A 71 -7.89 -60.02 -54.92
N HIS A 72 -6.63 -60.31 -55.29
CA HIS A 72 -5.54 -59.34 -55.17
C HIS A 72 -5.72 -58.13 -56.12
N LEU A 73 -6.13 -58.39 -57.37
CA LEU A 73 -6.47 -57.35 -58.34
C LEU A 73 -7.67 -56.52 -57.88
N TRP A 74 -8.69 -57.18 -57.32
CA TRP A 74 -9.91 -56.54 -56.83
C TRP A 74 -9.65 -55.63 -55.62
N LEU A 75 -8.84 -56.05 -54.65
CA LEU A 75 -8.41 -55.20 -53.53
C LEU A 75 -7.70 -53.93 -54.03
N SER A 76 -6.82 -54.09 -55.02
CA SER A 76 -5.98 -53.01 -55.57
C SER A 76 -6.76 -52.00 -56.41
N ARG A 77 -7.89 -52.39 -57.01
CA ARG A 77 -8.71 -51.51 -57.86
C ARG A 77 -10.00 -51.09 -57.17
N ASN A 78 -10.81 -52.06 -56.76
CA ASN A 78 -12.18 -51.84 -56.30
C ASN A 78 -12.22 -51.35 -54.86
N ILE A 79 -11.47 -51.96 -53.94
CA ILE A 79 -11.44 -51.50 -52.55
C ILE A 79 -10.67 -50.20 -52.41
N LEU A 80 -9.49 -50.10 -53.02
CA LEU A 80 -8.71 -48.85 -52.99
C LEU A 80 -9.51 -47.66 -53.55
N GLY A 81 -10.30 -47.87 -54.61
CA GLY A 81 -11.15 -46.83 -55.21
C GLY A 81 -12.30 -46.33 -54.33
N ARG A 82 -12.62 -47.00 -53.21
CA ARG A 82 -13.66 -46.54 -52.27
C ARG A 82 -13.20 -45.41 -51.37
N TYR A 83 -11.90 -45.30 -51.10
CA TYR A 83 -11.39 -44.22 -50.25
C TYR A 83 -11.38 -42.89 -50.99
N ASP A 84 -11.41 -41.76 -50.30
CA ASP A 84 -11.20 -40.46 -50.94
C ASP A 84 -9.76 -40.31 -51.48
N THR A 85 -9.54 -39.34 -52.36
CA THR A 85 -8.25 -39.16 -53.04
C THR A 85 -7.09 -38.91 -52.07
N ARG A 86 -7.36 -38.28 -50.92
CA ARG A 86 -6.34 -38.00 -49.90
C ARG A 86 -5.93 -39.27 -49.17
N ILE A 87 -6.90 -40.09 -48.76
CA ILE A 87 -6.65 -41.41 -48.14
C ILE A 87 -5.96 -42.33 -49.14
N GLN A 88 -6.42 -42.40 -50.40
CA GLN A 88 -5.77 -43.21 -51.45
C GLN A 88 -4.29 -42.87 -51.65
N ALA A 89 -3.95 -41.57 -51.62
CA ALA A 89 -2.58 -41.10 -51.72
C ALA A 89 -1.75 -41.43 -50.48
N ALA A 90 -2.36 -41.37 -49.29
CA ALA A 90 -1.71 -41.63 -48.02
C ALA A 90 -1.48 -43.12 -47.72
N ILE A 91 -2.33 -44.03 -48.24
CA ILE A 91 -2.14 -45.48 -48.11
C ILE A 91 -0.79 -45.85 -48.72
N LYS A 92 0.08 -46.41 -47.88
CA LYS A 92 1.45 -46.76 -48.27
C LYS A 92 1.42 -47.88 -49.33
N GLN A 93 2.23 -47.72 -50.37
CA GLN A 93 2.64 -48.86 -51.20
C GLN A 93 3.63 -49.68 -50.38
N VAL A 94 3.28 -50.91 -50.05
CA VAL A 94 4.07 -51.78 -49.16
C VAL A 94 4.44 -53.10 -49.83
N LYS A 95 5.46 -53.77 -49.30
CA LYS A 95 5.87 -55.11 -49.72
C LYS A 95 5.70 -56.11 -48.57
N ILE A 96 4.58 -56.81 -48.54
CA ILE A 96 4.24 -57.76 -47.46
C ILE A 96 4.82 -59.16 -47.71
N PRO A 97 5.19 -59.92 -46.67
CA PRO A 97 5.47 -61.34 -46.76
C PRO A 97 4.29 -62.13 -47.33
N TYR A 98 4.59 -63.09 -48.21
CA TYR A 98 3.61 -63.99 -48.81
C TYR A 98 4.27 -65.27 -49.33
N ILE A 99 3.47 -66.27 -49.70
CA ILE A 99 3.96 -67.48 -50.38
C ILE A 99 3.71 -67.34 -51.88
N ALA A 100 4.79 -67.32 -52.68
CA ALA A 100 4.69 -67.29 -54.13
C ALA A 100 4.32 -68.65 -54.70
N ASN A 101 3.50 -68.72 -55.74
CA ASN A 101 2.99 -69.94 -56.40
C ASN A 101 2.12 -70.85 -55.49
N GLY A 102 1.44 -70.28 -54.49
CA GLY A 102 0.47 -70.99 -53.66
C GLY A 102 1.09 -71.97 -52.64
N GLY A 103 0.29 -72.86 -52.07
CA GLY A 103 0.61 -73.64 -50.85
C GLY A 103 1.88 -74.51 -50.87
N ASN A 104 2.46 -74.75 -52.05
CA ASN A 104 3.70 -75.52 -52.24
C ASN A 104 4.90 -74.69 -52.71
N GLY A 105 4.74 -73.37 -52.84
CA GLY A 105 5.79 -72.51 -53.35
C GLY A 105 6.66 -71.85 -52.26
N GLY A 106 7.48 -70.89 -52.67
CA GLY A 106 8.52 -70.31 -51.82
C GLY A 106 8.09 -69.01 -51.12
N GLY A 107 8.36 -68.90 -49.82
CA GLY A 107 8.12 -67.68 -49.06
C GLY A 107 8.96 -66.50 -49.56
N GLN A 108 8.31 -65.37 -49.79
CA GLN A 108 8.92 -64.11 -50.19
C GLN A 108 8.83 -63.10 -49.05
N ASN A 109 9.93 -62.39 -48.79
CA ASN A 109 10.09 -61.47 -47.67
C ASN A 109 10.84 -60.20 -48.10
N GLY A 110 10.78 -59.16 -47.26
CA GLY A 110 11.53 -57.91 -47.45
C GLY A 110 11.30 -57.29 -48.82
N ALA A 111 12.37 -56.92 -49.52
CA ALA A 111 12.30 -56.28 -50.83
C ALA A 111 11.63 -57.13 -51.93
N ASN A 112 11.49 -58.45 -51.73
CA ASN A 112 10.81 -59.39 -52.63
C ASN A 112 9.34 -59.64 -52.23
N GLY A 113 8.86 -59.03 -51.13
CA GLY A 113 7.46 -59.15 -50.71
C GLY A 113 6.47 -58.62 -51.75
N LEU A 114 5.22 -59.05 -51.64
CA LEU A 114 4.15 -58.69 -52.56
C LEU A 114 3.84 -57.20 -52.45
N SER A 115 3.98 -56.49 -53.57
CA SER A 115 3.73 -55.05 -53.64
C SER A 115 2.23 -54.76 -53.65
N CYS A 116 1.69 -54.13 -52.62
CA CYS A 116 0.27 -53.84 -52.49
C CYS A 116 0.00 -52.56 -51.68
N LYS A 117 -1.23 -52.03 -51.79
CA LYS A 117 -1.74 -50.94 -50.93
C LYS A 117 -2.80 -51.43 -49.94
N ILE A 118 -3.74 -52.22 -50.43
CA ILE A 118 -4.76 -52.91 -49.66
C ILE A 118 -4.47 -54.41 -49.74
N PHE A 119 -4.54 -55.12 -48.63
CA PHE A 119 -4.23 -56.54 -48.56
C PHE A 119 -5.07 -57.25 -47.50
N LEU A 120 -5.07 -58.57 -47.52
CA LEU A 120 -5.64 -59.39 -46.44
C LEU A 120 -4.54 -59.79 -45.47
N LEU A 121 -4.87 -59.91 -44.18
CA LEU A 121 -3.92 -60.39 -43.19
C LEU A 121 -3.59 -61.87 -43.43
N SER A 122 -2.41 -62.30 -43.01
CA SER A 122 -2.03 -63.71 -43.02
C SER A 122 -2.46 -64.43 -41.75
N GLY A 123 -2.42 -65.76 -41.79
CA GLY A 123 -2.61 -66.61 -40.62
C GLY A 123 -1.64 -66.27 -39.49
N GLN A 124 -0.37 -66.05 -39.83
CA GLN A 124 0.65 -65.64 -38.86
C GLN A 124 0.30 -64.30 -38.21
N GLU A 125 -0.13 -63.31 -39.01
CA GLU A 125 -0.49 -61.97 -38.54
C GLU A 125 -1.67 -61.96 -37.58
N VAL A 126 -2.67 -62.82 -37.82
CA VAL A 126 -3.81 -62.98 -36.91
C VAL A 126 -3.50 -63.90 -35.73
N GLY A 127 -2.27 -64.41 -35.58
CA GLY A 127 -1.83 -65.21 -34.44
C GLY A 127 -2.17 -66.69 -34.53
N PHE A 128 -2.48 -67.21 -35.71
CA PHE A 128 -2.35 -68.65 -35.97
C PHE A 128 -0.87 -69.00 -36.10
N SER A 129 -0.51 -70.22 -35.73
CA SER A 129 0.90 -70.63 -35.64
C SER A 129 1.25 -71.70 -36.66
N SER A 130 2.53 -71.76 -37.05
CA SER A 130 3.09 -72.81 -37.91
C SER A 130 3.13 -74.21 -37.28
N SER A 131 2.67 -74.38 -36.03
CA SER A 131 2.54 -75.73 -35.42
C SER A 131 1.52 -76.61 -36.14
N HIS A 132 0.59 -76.01 -36.90
CA HIS A 132 -0.28 -76.74 -37.80
C HIS A 132 0.44 -77.00 -39.14
N PRO A 133 0.55 -78.26 -39.60
CA PRO A 133 1.48 -78.67 -40.67
C PRO A 133 1.20 -78.05 -42.05
N HIS A 134 0.04 -77.39 -42.21
CA HIS A 134 -0.39 -76.78 -43.46
C HIS A 134 -0.55 -75.26 -43.41
N PHE A 135 -0.16 -74.61 -42.31
CA PHE A 135 -0.08 -73.15 -42.23
C PHE A 135 1.30 -72.67 -42.72
N PRO A 136 1.37 -71.78 -43.71
CA PRO A 136 2.64 -71.23 -44.17
C PRO A 136 3.23 -70.20 -43.21
N GLU A 137 4.53 -69.93 -43.36
CA GLU A 137 5.23 -68.82 -42.71
C GLU A 137 5.25 -67.59 -43.63
N ASP A 138 4.16 -66.84 -43.64
CA ASP A 138 3.87 -65.75 -44.58
C ASP A 138 3.57 -64.41 -43.88
N GLY A 139 4.17 -64.24 -42.71
CA GLY A 139 4.06 -63.02 -41.90
C GLY A 139 4.53 -63.23 -40.46
N ALA A 140 4.30 -62.23 -39.63
CA ALA A 140 4.53 -62.29 -38.19
C ALA A 140 3.32 -61.74 -37.44
N LYS A 141 3.04 -62.30 -36.25
CA LYS A 141 1.90 -61.90 -35.42
C LYS A 141 1.85 -60.39 -35.18
N LEU A 142 0.71 -59.78 -35.49
CA LEU A 142 0.47 -58.37 -35.17
C LEU A 142 0.14 -58.20 -33.68
N ASN A 143 0.30 -56.99 -33.16
CA ASN A 143 0.26 -56.76 -31.71
C ASN A 143 -1.16 -56.90 -31.14
N TYR A 144 -2.17 -56.63 -31.95
CA TYR A 144 -3.56 -56.77 -31.54
C TYR A 144 -3.94 -58.21 -31.23
N PHE A 145 -3.46 -59.18 -32.02
CA PHE A 145 -3.89 -60.57 -31.92
C PHE A 145 -3.13 -61.38 -30.87
N ASP A 146 -3.82 -62.34 -30.26
CA ASP A 146 -3.24 -63.32 -29.35
C ASP A 146 -2.87 -64.60 -30.12
N LEU A 147 -1.86 -65.33 -29.64
CA LEU A 147 -1.47 -66.60 -30.23
C LEU A 147 -2.50 -67.70 -29.93
N GLY A 148 -2.73 -68.59 -30.90
CA GLY A 148 -3.52 -69.81 -30.74
C GLY A 148 -5.03 -69.63 -30.98
N THR A 149 -5.80 -70.63 -30.54
CA THR A 149 -7.24 -70.80 -30.84
C THR A 149 -8.13 -70.76 -29.60
N GLY A 150 -7.60 -70.26 -28.47
CA GLY A 150 -8.39 -70.02 -27.27
C GLY A 150 -9.45 -68.94 -27.48
N THR A 151 -10.46 -68.89 -26.60
CA THR A 151 -11.60 -67.97 -26.71
C THR A 151 -11.19 -66.50 -26.86
N THR A 152 -10.19 -66.05 -26.10
CA THR A 152 -9.69 -64.67 -26.17
C THR A 152 -9.06 -64.34 -27.53
N ALA A 153 -8.27 -65.27 -28.09
CA ALA A 153 -7.64 -65.12 -29.40
C ALA A 153 -8.68 -65.13 -30.52
N ASN A 154 -9.65 -66.05 -30.47
CA ASN A 154 -10.70 -66.17 -31.49
C ASN A 154 -11.60 -64.93 -31.51
N ASN A 155 -11.99 -64.40 -30.34
CA ASN A 155 -12.84 -63.21 -30.25
C ASN A 155 -12.25 -61.98 -30.98
N LYS A 156 -10.91 -61.84 -31.02
CA LYS A 156 -10.25 -60.74 -31.75
C LYS A 156 -10.32 -60.89 -33.27
N ARG A 157 -10.59 -62.09 -33.79
CA ARG A 157 -10.66 -62.38 -35.23
C ARG A 157 -12.07 -62.33 -35.80
N ILE A 158 -13.09 -62.40 -34.95
CA ILE A 158 -14.49 -62.31 -35.37
C ILE A 158 -14.72 -60.98 -36.10
N ALA A 159 -15.44 -61.06 -37.23
CA ALA A 159 -15.87 -59.92 -38.01
C ALA A 159 -17.26 -60.21 -38.57
N SER A 160 -18.08 -59.17 -38.70
CA SER A 160 -19.46 -59.30 -39.16
C SER A 160 -19.68 -58.67 -40.53
N LEU A 161 -20.66 -59.20 -41.27
CA LEU A 161 -21.25 -58.57 -42.45
C LEU A 161 -22.74 -58.38 -42.16
N ASN A 162 -23.24 -57.14 -42.18
CA ASN A 162 -24.61 -56.81 -41.76
C ASN A 162 -24.92 -57.33 -40.35
N ASP A 163 -24.01 -57.06 -39.40
CA ASP A 163 -24.06 -57.44 -37.98
C ASP A 163 -24.02 -58.94 -37.66
N GLU A 164 -24.02 -59.82 -38.66
CA GLU A 164 -23.86 -61.26 -38.48
C GLU A 164 -22.40 -61.71 -38.63
N PRO A 165 -21.82 -62.45 -37.65
CA PRO A 165 -20.48 -63.03 -37.76
C PRO A 165 -20.35 -63.91 -39.00
N LEU A 166 -19.29 -63.70 -39.77
CA LEU A 166 -19.08 -64.39 -41.03
C LEU A 166 -17.60 -64.75 -41.20
N GLU A 167 -17.34 -65.85 -41.89
CA GLU A 167 -15.99 -66.20 -42.33
C GLU A 167 -15.36 -65.14 -43.26
N TRP A 168 -14.04 -64.98 -43.17
CA TRP A 168 -13.32 -64.05 -44.02
C TRP A 168 -11.93 -64.56 -44.42
N TRP A 169 -11.52 -64.19 -45.64
CA TRP A 169 -10.28 -64.67 -46.26
C TRP A 169 -9.03 -64.19 -45.55
N LEU A 170 -8.05 -65.09 -45.37
CA LEU A 170 -6.66 -64.74 -45.08
C LEU A 170 -5.86 -64.82 -46.37
N ARG A 171 -4.74 -64.10 -46.44
CA ARG A 171 -3.86 -64.22 -47.61
C ARG A 171 -3.06 -65.53 -47.68
N SER A 172 -3.19 -66.38 -46.66
CA SER A 172 -2.41 -67.60 -46.50
C SER A 172 -2.98 -68.76 -47.32
N PRO A 173 -2.21 -69.36 -48.25
CA PRO A 173 -2.64 -70.56 -48.95
C PRO A 173 -2.66 -71.78 -48.02
N TYR A 174 -3.55 -72.75 -48.30
CA TYR A 174 -3.52 -74.05 -47.64
C TYR A 174 -2.48 -74.96 -48.31
N ALA A 175 -1.46 -75.40 -47.57
CA ALA A 175 -0.39 -76.23 -48.16
C ALA A 175 -0.84 -77.66 -48.52
N GLY A 176 -1.92 -78.16 -47.91
CA GLY A 176 -2.43 -79.51 -48.15
C GLY A 176 -3.28 -79.66 -49.42
N ASP A 177 -3.77 -78.56 -49.98
CA ASP A 177 -4.59 -78.54 -51.20
C ASP A 177 -4.40 -77.23 -51.95
N ARG A 178 -3.97 -77.33 -53.22
CA ARG A 178 -3.73 -76.19 -54.11
C ARG A 178 -4.99 -75.40 -54.46
N TYR A 179 -6.18 -75.96 -54.20
CA TYR A 179 -7.45 -75.30 -54.45
C TYR A 179 -7.97 -74.50 -53.25
N ALA A 180 -7.47 -74.77 -52.03
CA ALA A 180 -7.99 -74.20 -50.80
C ALA A 180 -7.12 -73.07 -50.23
N VAL A 181 -7.77 -72.12 -49.57
CA VAL A 181 -7.16 -70.95 -48.92
C VAL A 181 -7.60 -70.90 -47.47
N TRP A 182 -6.72 -70.50 -46.57
CA TRP A 182 -7.09 -70.29 -45.17
C TRP A 182 -8.05 -69.11 -45.02
N CYS A 183 -9.03 -69.28 -44.14
CA CYS A 183 -9.93 -68.24 -43.70
C CYS A 183 -10.06 -68.26 -42.18
N VAL A 184 -10.53 -67.16 -41.62
CA VAL A 184 -11.07 -67.14 -40.25
C VAL A 184 -12.53 -67.52 -40.35
N TYR A 185 -12.95 -68.54 -39.59
CA TYR A 185 -14.34 -68.99 -39.51
C TYR A 185 -15.19 -68.03 -38.66
N HIS A 186 -16.53 -68.12 -38.75
CA HIS A 186 -17.43 -67.18 -38.07
C HIS A 186 -17.26 -67.12 -36.53
N ASN A 187 -16.66 -68.15 -35.92
CA ASN A 187 -16.35 -68.20 -34.48
C ASN A 187 -14.93 -67.73 -34.14
N GLY A 188 -14.16 -67.22 -35.11
CA GLY A 188 -12.80 -66.72 -34.95
C GLY A 188 -11.69 -67.78 -35.02
N ASN A 189 -12.02 -69.07 -35.17
CA ASN A 189 -11.02 -70.12 -35.38
C ASN A 189 -10.58 -70.18 -36.86
N TYR A 190 -9.52 -70.90 -37.19
CA TYR A 190 -9.15 -71.12 -38.59
C TYR A 190 -10.08 -72.13 -39.27
N SER A 191 -10.30 -71.95 -40.56
CA SER A 191 -10.89 -72.94 -41.48
C SER A 191 -10.23 -72.77 -42.85
N ASN A 192 -10.43 -73.70 -43.78
CA ASN A 192 -10.04 -73.52 -45.18
C ASN A 192 -11.27 -73.66 -46.07
N MET A 193 -11.24 -72.99 -47.21
CA MET A 193 -12.31 -73.04 -48.20
C MET A 193 -11.70 -73.06 -49.60
N ASP A 194 -12.40 -73.71 -50.53
CA ASP A 194 -12.05 -73.66 -51.94
C ASP A 194 -12.00 -72.21 -52.42
N SER A 195 -10.99 -71.89 -53.22
CA SER A 195 -10.77 -70.56 -53.79
C SER A 195 -11.91 -70.08 -54.69
N SER A 196 -12.75 -71.00 -55.20
CA SER A 196 -14.00 -70.68 -55.90
C SER A 196 -15.13 -70.18 -54.99
N ASN A 197 -15.02 -70.39 -53.68
CA ASN A 197 -16.10 -70.03 -52.75
C ASN A 197 -16.15 -68.52 -52.53
N SER A 198 -17.35 -68.00 -52.29
CA SER A 198 -17.55 -66.59 -51.97
C SER A 198 -17.55 -66.37 -50.46
N THR A 199 -16.51 -65.70 -49.96
CA THR A 199 -16.22 -65.53 -48.53
C THR A 199 -15.92 -64.06 -48.23
N GLY A 200 -16.04 -63.65 -46.95
CA GLY A 200 -15.91 -62.26 -46.54
C GLY A 200 -14.52 -61.65 -46.80
N ILE A 201 -14.51 -60.38 -47.18
CA ILE A 201 -13.31 -59.56 -47.34
C ILE A 201 -13.15 -58.64 -46.14
N ARG A 202 -12.02 -58.79 -45.44
CA ARG A 202 -11.62 -57.90 -44.34
C ARG A 202 -10.27 -57.24 -44.67
N PRO A 203 -10.28 -56.08 -45.34
CA PRO A 203 -9.05 -55.45 -45.82
C PRO A 203 -8.23 -54.84 -44.68
N ALA A 204 -6.92 -54.93 -44.83
CA ALA A 204 -5.92 -54.22 -44.07
C ALA A 204 -5.14 -53.25 -44.96
N LEU A 205 -4.62 -52.19 -44.35
CA LEU A 205 -3.80 -51.16 -44.99
C LEU A 205 -2.83 -50.53 -43.98
N ILE A 206 -1.86 -49.78 -44.48
CA ILE A 206 -0.87 -49.09 -43.64
C ILE A 206 -0.87 -47.61 -43.99
N LEU A 207 -1.00 -46.76 -42.98
CA LEU A 207 -0.85 -45.30 -43.10
C LEU A 207 0.42 -44.81 -42.41
N PRO A 208 1.03 -43.70 -42.86
CA PRO A 208 2.08 -43.02 -42.11
C PRO A 208 1.61 -42.66 -40.70
N ALA A 209 2.42 -43.02 -39.70
CA ALA A 209 2.13 -42.75 -38.29
C ALA A 209 2.02 -41.24 -37.95
N THR A 210 2.55 -40.37 -38.81
CA THR A 210 2.53 -38.91 -38.66
C THR A 210 1.22 -38.24 -39.08
N LEU A 211 0.29 -38.99 -39.69
CA LEU A 211 -1.01 -38.45 -40.08
C LEU A 211 -1.96 -38.38 -38.89
N TYR A 212 -2.92 -37.48 -38.97
CA TYR A 212 -4.01 -37.34 -38.02
C TYR A 212 -5.28 -37.89 -38.63
N ALA A 213 -5.95 -38.80 -37.93
CA ALA A 213 -7.29 -39.25 -38.26
C ALA A 213 -8.33 -38.44 -37.48
N ILE A 214 -9.35 -37.98 -38.18
CA ILE A 214 -10.47 -37.22 -37.62
C ILE A 214 -11.67 -38.17 -37.51
N ASP A 215 -12.51 -38.01 -36.49
CA ASP A 215 -13.70 -38.85 -36.26
C ASP A 215 -14.72 -38.86 -37.42
N ASP A 216 -14.64 -37.90 -38.34
CA ASP A 216 -15.48 -37.87 -39.54
C ASP A 216 -14.96 -38.82 -40.64
N GLY A 217 -13.81 -39.45 -40.43
CA GLY A 217 -13.16 -40.39 -41.35
C GLY A 217 -12.15 -39.75 -42.31
N THR A 218 -11.89 -38.46 -42.22
CA THR A 218 -10.82 -37.81 -43.00
C THR A 218 -9.46 -37.94 -42.31
N ILE A 219 -8.41 -37.73 -43.11
CA ILE A 219 -7.03 -37.65 -42.62
C ILE A 219 -6.41 -36.30 -42.95
N THR A 220 -5.50 -35.82 -42.10
CA THR A 220 -4.72 -34.61 -42.35
C THR A 220 -3.28 -34.74 -41.84
N THR A 221 -2.46 -33.74 -42.19
CA THR A 221 -1.15 -33.46 -41.57
C THR A 221 -1.31 -32.29 -40.61
N ASN A 222 -0.36 -32.14 -39.69
CA ASN A 222 -0.29 -31.02 -38.77
C ASN A 222 1.17 -30.68 -38.46
N ALA A 223 1.52 -29.40 -38.52
CA ALA A 223 2.79 -28.85 -38.10
C ALA A 223 2.61 -28.17 -36.73
N SER A 224 3.63 -28.24 -35.88
CA SER A 224 3.59 -27.52 -34.61
C SER A 224 3.68 -25.99 -34.84
N PRO A 225 3.08 -25.18 -33.96
CA PRO A 225 3.27 -23.73 -34.00
C PRO A 225 4.73 -23.31 -33.84
N ASN A 226 5.07 -22.09 -34.24
CA ASN A 226 6.36 -21.51 -33.86
C ASN A 226 6.38 -21.12 -32.36
N SER A 227 7.55 -21.20 -31.74
CA SER A 227 7.72 -20.75 -30.36
C SER A 227 7.62 -19.22 -30.27
N PRO A 228 7.07 -18.66 -29.18
CA PRO A 228 7.10 -17.22 -28.97
C PRO A 228 8.53 -16.66 -29.05
N ALA A 229 8.71 -15.53 -29.74
CA ALA A 229 10.05 -15.00 -30.03
C ALA A 229 10.79 -14.52 -28.77
N THR A 230 10.08 -13.88 -27.86
CA THR A 230 10.61 -13.34 -26.60
C THR A 230 9.61 -13.51 -25.46
N ILE A 231 10.08 -13.28 -24.24
CA ILE A 231 9.24 -13.17 -23.04
C ILE A 231 9.67 -11.91 -22.31
N THR A 232 8.69 -11.09 -21.95
CA THR A 232 8.88 -9.83 -21.21
C THR A 232 8.36 -10.02 -19.80
N ILE A 233 9.20 -9.67 -18.83
CA ILE A 233 8.91 -9.72 -17.39
C ILE A 233 9.31 -8.38 -16.77
N PRO A 234 8.81 -8.04 -15.56
CA PRO A 234 9.14 -6.78 -14.91
C PRO A 234 10.65 -6.67 -14.66
N GLU A 235 11.16 -5.43 -14.66
CA GLU A 235 12.58 -5.17 -14.39
C GLU A 235 12.95 -5.63 -12.97
N THR A 236 12.11 -5.28 -11.99
CA THR A 236 12.19 -5.71 -10.60
C THR A 236 10.96 -6.52 -10.25
N ILE A 237 11.17 -7.66 -9.57
CA ILE A 237 10.11 -8.52 -9.07
C ILE A 237 10.18 -8.50 -7.55
N HIS A 238 9.04 -8.23 -6.90
CA HIS A 238 8.94 -8.18 -5.44
C HIS A 238 8.24 -9.44 -4.91
N GLY A 239 8.76 -9.98 -3.81
CA GLY A 239 8.08 -11.04 -3.06
C GLY A 239 6.80 -10.50 -2.42
N GLY A 240 5.74 -11.30 -2.44
CA GLY A 240 4.40 -10.91 -2.01
C GLY A 240 3.59 -10.11 -3.03
N ALA A 241 4.15 -9.80 -4.20
CA ALA A 241 3.51 -9.02 -5.25
C ALA A 241 3.26 -9.83 -6.53
N ASP A 242 2.39 -9.29 -7.37
CA ASP A 242 2.08 -9.83 -8.69
C ASP A 242 3.13 -9.47 -9.73
N ALA A 243 3.59 -10.46 -10.49
CA ALA A 243 4.47 -10.30 -11.64
C ALA A 243 3.68 -10.53 -12.94
N LYS A 244 3.67 -9.52 -13.83
CA LYS A 244 3.07 -9.63 -15.16
C LYS A 244 4.08 -10.15 -16.18
N ILE A 245 3.68 -11.15 -16.95
CA ILE A 245 4.47 -11.80 -18.00
C ILE A 245 3.76 -11.61 -19.33
N SER A 246 4.48 -11.24 -20.38
CA SER A 246 3.93 -11.14 -21.74
C SER A 246 4.87 -11.66 -22.81
N TRP A 247 4.32 -11.99 -23.97
CA TRP A 247 5.05 -12.52 -25.12
C TRP A 247 4.39 -12.04 -26.43
N PRO A 248 5.11 -11.99 -27.55
CA PRO A 248 4.49 -11.70 -28.85
C PRO A 248 3.67 -12.90 -29.34
N ALA A 249 2.71 -12.64 -30.23
CA ALA A 249 1.92 -13.69 -30.85
C ALA A 249 2.79 -14.62 -31.72
N SER A 250 2.54 -15.92 -31.61
CA SER A 250 3.07 -16.97 -32.47
C SER A 250 2.18 -17.16 -33.71
N THR A 251 2.68 -17.94 -34.67
CA THR A 251 1.96 -18.34 -35.87
C THR A 251 2.05 -19.85 -36.04
N ASP A 252 1.00 -20.43 -36.58
CA ASP A 252 0.96 -21.84 -36.94
C ASP A 252 0.94 -21.99 -38.48
N PRO A 253 1.77 -22.86 -39.09
CA PRO A 253 1.77 -23.09 -40.54
C PRO A 253 0.43 -23.54 -41.13
N ASP A 254 -0.37 -24.28 -40.36
CA ASP A 254 -1.70 -24.78 -40.73
C ASP A 254 -2.82 -23.80 -40.30
N GLY A 255 -2.47 -22.69 -39.66
CA GLY A 255 -3.41 -21.63 -39.27
C GLY A 255 -4.33 -21.99 -38.11
N ASN A 256 -3.98 -23.01 -37.32
CA ASN A 256 -4.81 -23.61 -36.28
C ASN A 256 -4.27 -23.39 -34.85
N LEU A 257 -3.48 -22.34 -34.64
CA LEU A 257 -2.98 -21.91 -33.32
C LEU A 257 -4.15 -21.74 -32.33
N ASP A 258 -4.08 -22.41 -31.18
CA ASP A 258 -5.17 -22.39 -30.20
C ASP A 258 -4.82 -21.62 -28.91
N GLY A 259 -3.54 -21.53 -28.55
CA GLY A 259 -3.14 -20.74 -27.39
C GLY A 259 -1.69 -20.94 -26.94
N TYR A 260 -1.46 -20.62 -25.68
CA TYR A 260 -0.16 -20.66 -25.02
C TYR A 260 -0.26 -21.34 -23.66
N ILE A 261 0.79 -22.04 -23.26
CA ILE A 261 1.01 -22.52 -21.91
C ILE A 261 2.17 -21.72 -21.32
N VAL A 262 1.99 -21.19 -20.12
CA VAL A 262 3.06 -20.54 -19.36
C VAL A 262 3.33 -21.32 -18.09
N GLU A 263 4.61 -21.52 -17.82
CA GLU A 263 5.09 -22.13 -16.59
C GLU A 263 6.09 -21.22 -15.87
N ARG A 264 6.22 -21.45 -14.57
CA ARG A 264 7.10 -20.72 -13.67
C ARG A 264 8.02 -21.67 -12.91
N SER A 265 9.24 -21.23 -12.63
CA SER A 265 10.21 -21.93 -11.79
C SER A 265 10.76 -21.00 -10.72
N TYR A 266 11.01 -21.54 -9.52
CA TYR A 266 11.66 -20.84 -8.39
C TYR A 266 13.06 -21.40 -8.08
N ASN A 267 13.55 -22.37 -8.87
CA ASN A 267 14.76 -23.13 -8.60
C ASN A 267 15.68 -23.20 -9.83
N GLY A 268 15.81 -22.06 -10.54
CA GLY A 268 16.69 -21.95 -11.69
C GLY A 268 16.32 -22.85 -12.87
N GLY A 269 15.04 -23.23 -13.00
CA GLY A 269 14.55 -24.07 -14.09
C GLY A 269 14.60 -25.58 -13.85
N SER A 270 14.93 -26.02 -12.64
CA SER A 270 14.98 -27.45 -12.28
C SER A 270 13.58 -28.09 -12.23
N SER A 271 12.57 -27.33 -11.79
CA SER A 271 11.17 -27.72 -11.85
C SER A 271 10.28 -26.56 -12.28
N TRP A 272 9.17 -26.89 -12.94
CA TRP A 272 8.24 -25.93 -13.53
C TRP A 272 6.82 -26.23 -13.10
N ALA A 273 6.03 -25.18 -12.86
CA ALA A 273 4.60 -25.27 -12.57
C ALA A 273 3.80 -24.43 -13.57
N GLN A 274 2.76 -25.00 -14.16
CA GLN A 274 1.85 -24.29 -15.05
C GLN A 274 1.07 -23.22 -14.28
N ILE A 275 1.17 -21.98 -14.78
CA ILE A 275 0.48 -20.81 -14.22
C ILE A 275 -0.57 -20.24 -15.18
N TYR A 276 -0.54 -20.63 -16.45
CA TYR A 276 -1.49 -20.15 -17.45
C TYR A 276 -1.65 -21.14 -18.60
N GLN A 277 -2.87 -21.25 -19.11
CA GLN A 277 -3.18 -21.86 -20.40
C GLN A 277 -4.35 -21.12 -21.05
N GLY A 278 -4.15 -20.60 -22.26
CA GLY A 278 -5.18 -19.85 -22.98
C GLY A 278 -4.65 -19.02 -24.15
N ARG A 279 -5.52 -18.19 -24.75
CA ARG A 279 -5.25 -17.43 -25.99
C ARG A 279 -4.57 -16.08 -25.80
N SER A 280 -4.55 -15.55 -24.58
CA SER A 280 -3.95 -14.25 -24.31
C SER A 280 -2.43 -14.33 -24.46
N THR A 281 -1.82 -13.20 -24.82
CA THR A 281 -0.37 -13.04 -24.94
C THR A 281 0.27 -12.45 -23.68
N SER A 282 -0.43 -12.54 -22.56
CA SER A 282 0.06 -12.14 -21.25
C SER A 282 -0.70 -12.82 -20.13
N THR A 283 -0.06 -12.98 -18.98
CA THR A 283 -0.66 -13.44 -17.72
C THR A 283 0.01 -12.76 -16.53
N THR A 284 -0.57 -12.92 -15.34
CA THR A 284 -0.01 -12.43 -14.08
C THR A 284 0.04 -13.57 -13.06
N THR A 285 1.04 -13.57 -12.19
CA THR A 285 1.11 -14.51 -11.07
C THR A 285 1.72 -13.86 -9.84
N THR A 286 1.19 -14.18 -8.66
CA THR A 286 1.76 -13.74 -7.39
C THR A 286 3.04 -14.51 -7.09
N ILE A 287 4.09 -13.78 -6.72
CA ILE A 287 5.36 -14.36 -6.28
C ILE A 287 5.36 -14.39 -4.76
N PRO A 288 5.43 -15.57 -4.10
CA PRO A 288 5.46 -15.64 -2.65
C PRO A 288 6.63 -14.86 -2.06
N PHE A 289 6.39 -14.17 -0.94
CA PHE A 289 7.46 -13.53 -0.17
C PHE A 289 8.45 -14.60 0.34
N GLY A 290 9.74 -14.28 0.31
CA GLY A 290 10.84 -15.19 0.60
C GLY A 290 11.36 -15.98 -0.60
N THR A 291 10.73 -15.84 -1.78
CA THR A 291 11.27 -16.42 -3.03
C THR A 291 12.59 -15.74 -3.37
N GLU A 292 13.66 -16.47 -3.66
CA GLU A 292 14.97 -15.87 -4.00
C GLU A 292 15.05 -15.49 -5.49
N THR A 293 14.61 -16.39 -6.37
CA THR A 293 14.67 -16.20 -7.82
C THR A 293 13.43 -16.74 -8.50
N VAL A 294 13.12 -16.21 -9.70
CA VAL A 294 12.01 -16.69 -10.52
C VAL A 294 12.38 -16.70 -12.01
N MET A 295 11.91 -17.72 -12.70
CA MET A 295 11.96 -17.86 -14.16
C MET A 295 10.57 -18.19 -14.70
N PHE A 296 10.36 -17.83 -15.96
CA PHE A 296 9.15 -18.15 -16.70
C PHE A 296 9.50 -18.78 -18.04
N ARG A 297 8.64 -19.67 -18.53
CA ARG A 297 8.72 -20.17 -19.90
C ARG A 297 7.35 -20.23 -20.53
N VAL A 298 7.29 -20.02 -21.84
CA VAL A 298 6.07 -20.04 -22.63
C VAL A 298 6.26 -20.89 -23.88
N CYS A 299 5.25 -21.68 -24.23
CA CYS A 299 5.14 -22.33 -25.52
C CYS A 299 3.73 -22.11 -26.09
N ALA A 300 3.64 -22.04 -27.42
CA ALA A 300 2.39 -22.07 -28.17
C ALA A 300 1.93 -23.52 -28.40
N TYR A 301 0.61 -23.72 -28.50
CA TYR A 301 -0.01 -24.98 -28.89
C TYR A 301 -1.17 -24.76 -29.87
N ASP A 302 -1.42 -25.76 -30.72
CA ASP A 302 -2.51 -25.73 -31.69
C ASP A 302 -3.77 -26.48 -31.23
N THR A 303 -4.82 -26.42 -32.04
CA THR A 303 -6.09 -27.12 -31.77
C THR A 303 -5.99 -28.65 -31.73
N TYR A 304 -4.90 -29.24 -32.21
CA TYR A 304 -4.63 -30.67 -32.14
C TYR A 304 -3.70 -31.05 -30.98
N GLY A 305 -3.25 -30.05 -30.20
CA GLY A 305 -2.43 -30.22 -29.00
C GLY A 305 -0.93 -30.34 -29.27
N GLU A 306 -0.46 -30.19 -30.52
CA GLU A 306 0.97 -30.13 -30.79
C GLU A 306 1.56 -28.83 -30.24
N LYS A 307 2.76 -28.93 -29.69
CA LYS A 307 3.40 -27.82 -28.95
C LYS A 307 4.66 -27.37 -29.67
N SER A 308 4.83 -26.07 -29.73
CA SER A 308 6.11 -25.44 -30.07
C SER A 308 7.19 -25.73 -29.02
N GLY A 309 8.45 -25.39 -29.33
CA GLY A 309 9.52 -25.32 -28.32
C GLY A 309 9.27 -24.25 -27.25
N TRP A 310 9.89 -24.41 -26.09
CA TRP A 310 9.77 -23.44 -24.98
C TRP A 310 10.68 -22.22 -25.18
N ARG A 311 10.11 -21.02 -25.02
CA ARG A 311 10.87 -19.78 -24.81
C ARG A 311 10.99 -19.51 -23.32
N THR A 312 12.22 -19.36 -22.82
CA THR A 312 12.51 -19.20 -21.38
C THR A 312 13.08 -17.81 -21.10
N SER A 313 12.65 -17.18 -20.00
CA SER A 313 13.14 -15.89 -19.53
C SER A 313 14.53 -16.00 -18.89
N ALA A 314 15.15 -14.85 -18.61
CA ALA A 314 16.27 -14.81 -17.68
C ALA A 314 15.83 -15.25 -16.25
N ASN A 315 16.78 -15.70 -15.45
CA ASN A 315 16.58 -15.93 -14.02
C ASN A 315 16.66 -14.61 -13.27
N LYS A 316 15.54 -14.14 -12.72
CA LYS A 316 15.44 -12.86 -12.01
C LYS A 316 15.52 -13.08 -10.51
N THR A 317 16.34 -12.28 -9.83
CA THR A 317 16.32 -12.16 -8.38
C THR A 317 15.05 -11.45 -7.93
N VAL A 318 14.46 -11.93 -6.84
CA VAL A 318 13.26 -11.37 -6.24
C VAL A 318 13.65 -10.53 -5.03
N VAL A 319 13.18 -9.29 -4.99
CA VAL A 319 13.38 -8.38 -3.87
C VAL A 319 12.36 -8.70 -2.79
N ASN A 320 12.83 -9.16 -1.64
CA ASN A 320 12.00 -9.41 -0.46
C ASN A 320 12.30 -8.31 0.56
N ASN A 321 11.38 -7.36 0.67
CA ASN A 321 11.52 -6.20 1.53
C ASN A 321 10.21 -5.92 2.26
N ARG A 322 10.26 -5.75 3.58
CA ARG A 322 9.17 -5.32 4.43
C ARG A 322 9.45 -3.89 4.87
N ALA A 323 8.41 -3.05 4.84
CA ALA A 323 8.54 -1.70 5.34
C ALA A 323 8.95 -1.70 6.83
N PRO A 324 9.69 -0.67 7.29
CA PRO A 324 10.00 -0.51 8.70
C PRO A 324 8.75 -0.42 9.58
N ALA A 325 8.91 -0.71 10.87
CA ALA A 325 7.89 -0.39 11.88
C ALA A 325 7.76 1.13 12.06
N ALA A 326 6.56 1.60 12.42
CA ALA A 326 6.36 3.00 12.77
C ALA A 326 7.24 3.40 13.96
N PRO A 327 7.76 4.64 14.01
CA PRO A 327 8.49 5.14 15.17
C PRO A 327 7.67 4.92 16.45
N PRO A 328 8.17 4.24 17.50
CA PRO A 328 7.34 3.88 18.65
C PRO A 328 6.70 5.07 19.38
N SER A 329 7.33 6.24 19.31
CA SER A 329 6.79 7.47 19.88
C SER A 329 7.36 8.71 19.19
N ILE A 330 6.60 9.80 19.26
CA ILE A 330 7.03 11.16 18.94
C ILE A 330 6.80 12.04 20.18
N SER A 331 7.79 12.85 20.52
CA SER A 331 7.76 13.78 21.65
C SER A 331 7.83 15.21 21.15
N VAL A 332 6.86 16.01 21.59
CA VAL A 332 6.72 17.43 21.28
C VAL A 332 6.47 18.17 22.60
N PRO A 333 7.25 19.23 22.92
CA PRO A 333 7.08 20.03 24.13
C PRO A 333 5.63 20.53 24.31
N LEU A 334 5.19 20.64 25.56
CA LEU A 334 3.78 20.91 25.91
C LEU A 334 3.34 22.34 25.59
N SER A 335 4.25 23.31 25.67
CA SER A 335 3.95 24.75 25.53
C SER A 335 4.93 25.40 24.54
N PRO A 336 4.75 25.19 23.22
CA PRO A 336 5.48 25.93 22.21
C PRO A 336 5.20 27.43 22.35
N ALA A 337 6.22 28.27 22.29
CA ALA A 337 6.06 29.72 22.21
C ALA A 337 6.22 30.18 20.76
N GLY A 338 5.34 31.06 20.31
CA GLY A 338 5.49 31.69 19.00
C GLY A 338 6.75 32.55 18.97
N GLY A 339 7.53 32.47 17.89
CA GLY A 339 8.83 33.14 17.72
C GLY A 339 10.03 32.28 18.13
N ASP A 340 9.82 31.21 18.90
CA ASP A 340 10.88 30.32 19.36
C ASP A 340 11.06 29.09 18.47
N LYS A 341 12.17 28.39 18.70
CA LYS A 341 12.43 27.08 18.09
C LYS A 341 11.88 25.95 18.96
N LEU A 342 11.11 25.06 18.36
CA LEU A 342 10.57 23.86 18.99
C LEU A 342 11.43 22.65 18.61
N THR A 343 11.87 21.85 19.58
CA THR A 343 12.61 20.60 19.30
C THR A 343 11.65 19.42 19.35
N ILE A 344 11.54 18.69 18.24
CA ILE A 344 10.73 17.48 18.09
C ILE A 344 11.69 16.29 18.08
N THR A 345 11.39 15.23 18.85
CA THR A 345 12.20 14.00 18.86
C THR A 345 11.31 12.78 18.67
N TRP A 346 11.85 11.70 18.12
CA TRP A 346 11.14 10.43 17.98
C TRP A 346 12.03 9.24 18.31
N THR A 347 11.40 8.15 18.72
CA THR A 347 12.10 6.89 19.02
C THR A 347 12.48 6.19 17.72
N ALA A 348 13.68 5.58 17.69
CA ALA A 348 14.13 4.85 16.52
C ALA A 348 13.18 3.69 16.16
N SER A 349 12.87 3.58 14.87
CA SER A 349 12.12 2.45 14.31
C SER A 349 12.98 1.19 14.24
N THR A 350 12.32 0.05 14.17
CA THR A 350 12.94 -1.24 13.85
C THR A 350 12.59 -1.66 12.43
N ASP A 351 13.55 -2.25 11.75
CA ASP A 351 13.35 -2.89 10.44
C ASP A 351 13.86 -4.33 10.53
N VAL A 352 13.02 -5.29 10.14
CA VAL A 352 13.33 -6.72 10.25
C VAL A 352 14.31 -7.20 9.18
N ASP A 353 14.36 -6.50 8.04
CA ASP A 353 15.27 -6.78 6.93
C ASP A 353 16.58 -5.97 7.05
N GLY A 354 16.67 -5.08 8.05
CA GLY A 354 17.92 -4.44 8.50
C GLY A 354 18.39 -3.29 7.61
N ASN A 355 17.48 -2.69 6.85
CA ASN A 355 17.77 -1.70 5.81
C ASN A 355 17.03 -0.36 6.00
N LEU A 356 16.66 -0.05 7.26
CA LEU A 356 16.13 1.26 7.67
C LEU A 356 17.08 2.39 7.23
N GLU A 357 16.57 3.34 6.47
CA GLU A 357 17.36 4.43 5.90
C GLU A 357 17.12 5.77 6.61
N GLY A 358 15.88 6.05 7.05
CA GLY A 358 15.60 7.26 7.80
C GLY A 358 14.14 7.51 8.13
N TYR A 359 13.81 8.78 8.35
CA TYR A 359 12.50 9.24 8.79
C TYR A 359 12.03 10.43 7.97
N GLU A 360 10.71 10.54 7.79
CA GLU A 360 10.02 11.72 7.28
C GLU A 360 9.17 12.30 8.41
N LEU A 361 9.42 13.57 8.75
CA LEU A 361 8.60 14.34 9.69
C LEU A 361 7.72 15.31 8.91
N GLU A 362 6.45 15.33 9.28
CA GLU A 362 5.48 16.25 8.74
C GLU A 362 4.79 17.05 9.86
N ARG A 363 4.32 18.24 9.50
CA ARG A 363 3.66 19.18 10.40
C ARG A 363 2.31 19.62 9.85
N GLN A 364 1.37 19.82 10.77
CA GLN A 364 0.08 20.46 10.52
C GLN A 364 -0.10 21.63 11.48
N TRP A 365 -0.73 22.69 11.00
CA TRP A 365 -1.09 23.88 11.78
C TRP A 365 -2.59 23.91 12.05
N ASP A 366 -2.98 24.47 13.19
CA ASP A 366 -4.37 24.84 13.53
C ASP A 366 -5.38 23.68 13.42
N ASP A 367 -4.91 22.44 13.58
CA ASP A 367 -5.68 21.20 13.42
C ASP A 367 -6.47 21.15 12.08
N ALA A 368 -5.96 21.87 11.06
CA ALA A 368 -6.62 22.07 9.78
C ALA A 368 -5.66 21.82 8.60
N GLY A 369 -6.23 21.40 7.46
CA GLY A 369 -5.46 21.16 6.23
C GLY A 369 -4.65 19.86 6.25
N ALA A 370 -3.74 19.71 5.29
CA ALA A 370 -2.87 18.54 5.15
C ALA A 370 -1.56 18.72 5.94
N PHE A 371 -1.01 17.61 6.43
CA PHE A 371 0.35 17.59 6.94
C PHE A 371 1.35 17.87 5.81
N THR A 372 2.40 18.62 6.12
CA THR A 372 3.46 19.04 5.18
C THR A 372 4.82 18.53 5.64
N GLN A 373 5.61 17.95 4.73
CA GLN A 373 6.95 17.46 5.07
C GLN A 373 7.88 18.61 5.41
N ILE A 374 8.48 18.55 6.59
CA ILE A 374 9.44 19.54 7.09
C ILE A 374 10.83 18.94 7.31
N TYR A 375 10.96 17.61 7.34
CA TYR A 375 12.24 16.93 7.45
C TYR A 375 12.24 15.56 6.77
N LYS A 376 13.37 15.21 6.17
CA LYS A 376 13.67 13.86 5.67
C LYS A 376 15.15 13.54 5.92
N GLY A 377 15.45 12.46 6.66
CA GLY A 377 16.82 12.05 6.98
C GLY A 377 16.91 11.04 8.12
N ALA A 378 18.13 10.64 8.48
CA ALA A 378 18.38 9.58 9.47
C ALA A 378 18.37 10.05 10.95
N GLY A 379 18.25 11.35 11.20
CA GLY A 379 18.22 11.92 12.55
C GLY A 379 16.97 11.50 13.33
N LEU A 380 17.06 11.54 14.66
CA LEU A 380 15.95 11.25 15.59
C LEU A 380 15.37 12.52 16.23
N SER A 381 15.79 13.68 15.73
CA SER A 381 15.36 14.99 16.21
C SER A 381 15.34 16.01 15.09
N TYR A 382 14.39 16.93 15.14
CA TYR A 382 14.31 18.09 14.26
C TYR A 382 13.97 19.35 15.06
N GLN A 383 14.55 20.47 14.67
CA GLN A 383 14.28 21.76 15.28
C GLN A 383 13.43 22.59 14.32
N ASP A 384 12.16 22.78 14.67
CA ASP A 384 11.21 23.56 13.89
C ASP A 384 11.12 25.00 14.40
N SER A 385 10.90 25.95 13.49
CA SER A 385 10.68 27.36 13.82
C SER A 385 9.20 27.64 13.90
N ILE A 386 8.72 28.08 15.07
CA ILE A 386 7.30 28.39 15.28
C ILE A 386 7.10 29.88 15.03
N PRO A 387 6.35 30.29 13.99
CA PRO A 387 6.10 31.71 13.75
C PRO A 387 5.22 32.32 14.86
N LYS A 388 5.51 33.56 15.25
CA LYS A 388 4.72 34.29 16.25
C LYS A 388 3.44 34.82 15.60
N GLY A 389 2.29 34.51 16.21
CA GLY A 389 1.00 35.11 15.86
C GLY A 389 0.32 34.59 14.59
N GLU A 390 0.98 33.75 13.79
CA GLU A 390 0.42 33.22 12.54
C GLU A 390 -0.49 31.99 12.78
N HIS A 391 -0.13 31.16 13.77
CA HIS A 391 -0.82 29.90 14.07
C HIS A 391 -1.10 29.77 15.56
N THR A 392 -2.19 29.09 15.90
CA THR A 392 -2.69 28.86 17.26
C THR A 392 -2.37 27.46 17.79
N SER A 393 -2.21 26.46 16.92
CA SER A 393 -1.79 25.12 17.30
C SER A 393 -0.86 24.46 16.28
N VAL A 394 -0.09 23.46 16.74
CA VAL A 394 0.78 22.65 15.89
C VAL A 394 0.73 21.17 16.27
N ALA A 395 0.69 20.30 15.26
CA ALA A 395 0.80 18.85 15.40
C ALA A 395 1.86 18.31 14.43
N TYR A 396 2.49 17.19 14.82
CA TYR A 396 3.52 16.53 14.01
C TYR A 396 3.18 15.07 13.82
N ARG A 397 3.65 14.49 12.73
CA ARG A 397 3.66 13.04 12.54
C ARG A 397 4.95 12.60 11.88
N VAL A 398 5.45 11.44 12.27
CA VAL A 398 6.70 10.88 11.76
C VAL A 398 6.49 9.45 11.28
N ARG A 399 7.14 9.09 10.18
CA ARG A 399 7.21 7.72 9.67
C ARG A 399 8.64 7.37 9.31
N ALA A 400 8.97 6.09 9.31
CA ALA A 400 10.26 5.57 8.87
C ALA A 400 10.20 5.13 7.40
N TYR A 401 11.36 5.11 6.74
CA TYR A 401 11.53 4.54 5.40
C TYR A 401 12.83 3.75 5.30
N ASP A 402 12.83 2.76 4.42
CA ASP A 402 13.98 1.92 4.09
C ASP A 402 14.63 2.30 2.75
N SER A 403 15.75 1.65 2.43
CA SER A 403 16.50 1.81 1.18
C SER A 403 15.75 1.42 -0.11
N PHE A 404 14.59 0.79 0.00
CA PHE A 404 13.70 0.47 -1.12
C PHE A 404 12.50 1.43 -1.21
N ALA A 405 12.53 2.52 -0.44
CA ALA A 405 11.46 3.51 -0.33
C ALA A 405 10.11 2.90 0.10
N ALA A 406 10.11 1.82 0.90
CA ALA A 406 8.92 1.39 1.62
C ALA A 406 8.80 2.17 2.93
N TYR A 407 7.57 2.54 3.28
CA TYR A 407 7.28 3.44 4.39
C TYR A 407 6.47 2.74 5.48
N SER A 408 6.80 3.03 6.73
CA SER A 408 5.96 2.66 7.87
C SER A 408 4.64 3.46 7.86
N SER A 409 3.69 3.05 8.70
CA SER A 409 2.62 3.96 9.12
C SER A 409 3.19 5.14 9.92
N TYR A 410 2.40 6.21 10.06
CA TYR A 410 2.78 7.37 10.85
C TYR A 410 2.52 7.16 12.36
N THR A 411 3.37 7.78 13.17
CA THR A 411 3.13 8.06 14.58
C THR A 411 2.90 9.55 14.74
N THR A 412 1.72 9.92 15.24
CA THR A 412 1.24 11.31 15.31
C THR A 412 1.25 11.82 16.75
N SER A 413 1.70 13.05 16.94
CA SER A 413 1.68 13.72 18.24
C SER A 413 0.26 14.26 18.54
N PRO A 414 -0.06 14.50 19.82
CA PRO A 414 -1.14 15.42 20.16
C PRO A 414 -0.89 16.82 19.57
N SER A 415 -1.96 17.57 19.34
CA SER A 415 -1.88 19.00 19.02
C SER A 415 -1.37 19.80 20.22
N ARG A 416 -0.54 20.81 19.96
CA ARG A 416 0.03 21.72 20.96
C ARG A 416 -0.44 23.14 20.70
N THR A 417 -1.07 23.76 21.68
CA THR A 417 -1.43 25.17 21.63
C THR A 417 -0.18 26.03 21.74
N ILE A 418 -0.04 27.01 20.84
CA ILE A 418 1.10 27.92 20.78
C ILE A 418 0.82 29.13 21.68
N ASP A 419 1.73 29.42 22.62
CA ASP A 419 1.72 30.67 23.39
C ASP A 419 2.18 31.82 22.50
N ASN A 420 1.22 32.54 21.94
CA ASN A 420 1.45 33.76 21.18
C ASN A 420 1.32 35.03 22.03
N ASN A 421 1.08 34.92 23.34
CA ASN A 421 0.88 36.10 24.16
C ASN A 421 2.21 36.84 24.41
N THR A 422 2.17 38.17 24.44
CA THR A 422 3.30 39.03 24.81
C THR A 422 2.87 39.92 25.98
N ALA A 423 3.69 40.01 27.02
CA ALA A 423 3.36 40.87 28.17
C ALA A 423 3.13 42.33 27.72
N PRO A 424 2.21 43.07 28.37
CA PRO A 424 2.04 44.49 28.12
C PRO A 424 3.34 45.25 28.33
N VAL A 425 3.52 46.36 27.63
CA VAL A 425 4.65 47.28 27.80
C VAL A 425 4.18 48.54 28.50
N ILE A 426 4.84 48.90 29.59
CA ILE A 426 4.66 50.18 30.28
C ILE A 426 5.73 51.14 29.76
N ALA A 427 5.32 52.20 29.07
CA ALA A 427 6.24 53.24 28.62
C ALA A 427 6.11 54.48 29.49
N CYS A 428 7.22 54.89 30.10
CA CYS A 428 7.33 56.05 30.98
C CYS A 428 8.66 56.75 30.71
N ASP A 429 8.65 58.09 30.70
CA ASP A 429 9.86 58.89 30.49
C ASP A 429 10.74 58.99 31.75
N LEU A 430 10.19 58.60 32.91
CA LEU A 430 10.90 58.55 34.18
C LEU A 430 11.52 57.17 34.40
N SER A 431 12.68 57.15 35.04
CA SER A 431 13.38 55.91 35.42
C SER A 431 14.17 56.09 36.70
N GLY A 432 14.37 55.00 37.45
CA GLY A 432 15.20 54.99 38.65
C GLY A 432 14.63 55.81 39.82
N ASP A 433 15.51 56.56 40.48
CA ASP A 433 15.17 57.38 41.65
C ASP A 433 14.70 58.79 41.25
N LEU A 434 13.50 59.15 41.69
CA LEU A 434 12.86 60.45 41.47
C LEU A 434 13.28 61.51 42.50
N GLY A 435 14.16 61.14 43.44
CA GLY A 435 14.77 62.03 44.43
C GLY A 435 13.88 62.29 45.65
N GLU A 436 14.21 63.35 46.40
CA GLU A 436 13.44 63.75 47.58
C GLU A 436 12.10 64.40 47.17
N LYS A 437 11.02 64.02 47.86
CA LYS A 437 9.66 64.58 47.68
C LYS A 437 9.09 65.05 49.02
N SER A 438 8.88 66.35 49.14
CA SER A 438 8.19 66.99 50.27
C SER A 438 6.72 67.32 49.97
N GLU A 439 6.31 67.21 48.71
CA GLU A 439 4.95 67.44 48.23
C GLU A 439 4.56 66.37 47.19
N GLY A 440 3.26 66.31 46.87
CA GLY A 440 2.74 65.33 45.92
C GLY A 440 3.28 65.54 44.51
N PHE A 441 3.31 64.47 43.72
CA PHE A 441 3.80 64.48 42.35
C PHE A 441 3.04 63.48 41.48
N SER A 442 3.22 63.58 40.15
CA SER A 442 2.51 62.76 39.18
C SER A 442 3.49 62.03 38.26
N ILE A 443 3.14 60.80 37.86
CA ILE A 443 3.90 59.99 36.90
C ILE A 443 3.04 59.77 35.66
N GLN A 444 3.55 60.23 34.52
CA GLN A 444 2.93 60.00 33.22
C GLN A 444 3.43 58.71 32.60
N TYR A 445 2.53 57.86 32.13
CA TYR A 445 2.89 56.61 31.44
C TYR A 445 1.83 56.22 30.40
N THR A 446 2.18 55.30 29.50
CA THR A 446 1.26 54.68 28.54
C THR A 446 1.38 53.16 28.64
N ILE A 447 0.29 52.46 28.34
CA ILE A 447 0.26 50.99 28.29
C ILE A 447 0.06 50.56 26.86
N LYS A 448 0.90 49.65 26.39
CA LYS A 448 0.78 49.02 25.07
C LYS A 448 0.65 47.52 25.23
N ASP A 449 -0.18 46.91 24.42
CA ASP A 449 -0.29 45.46 24.30
C ASP A 449 -0.18 45.09 22.83
N ALA A 450 0.68 44.12 22.50
CA ALA A 450 0.96 43.77 21.11
C ALA A 450 -0.25 43.07 20.48
N GLU A 451 -0.93 42.22 21.24
CA GLU A 451 -2.10 41.47 20.81
C GLU A 451 -3.43 42.21 21.07
N LYS A 452 -3.36 43.47 21.53
CA LYS A 452 -4.51 44.35 21.85
C LYS A 452 -5.48 43.73 22.85
N GLN A 453 -4.95 42.94 23.79
CA GLN A 453 -5.71 42.36 24.88
C GLN A 453 -6.10 43.41 25.92
N GLU A 454 -7.12 43.09 26.70
CA GLU A 454 -7.52 43.91 27.82
C GLU A 454 -6.45 43.82 28.92
N VAL A 455 -5.98 44.98 29.40
CA VAL A 455 -4.96 45.07 30.45
C VAL A 455 -5.59 45.58 31.73
N THR A 456 -5.21 45.01 32.86
CA THR A 456 -5.49 45.53 34.20
C THR A 456 -4.22 46.16 34.76
N VAL A 457 -4.31 47.42 35.20
CA VAL A 457 -3.21 48.15 35.83
C VAL A 457 -3.46 48.32 37.31
N VAL A 458 -2.44 48.04 38.12
CA VAL A 458 -2.39 48.34 39.55
C VAL A 458 -1.32 49.41 39.79
N GLU A 459 -1.74 50.54 40.36
CA GLU A 459 -0.87 51.63 40.79
C GLU A 459 -0.72 51.59 42.31
N ARG A 460 0.52 51.54 42.81
CA ARG A 460 0.80 51.52 44.26
C ARG A 460 2.13 52.15 44.65
N VAL A 461 2.25 52.53 45.92
CA VAL A 461 3.51 52.89 46.58
C VAL A 461 3.71 51.98 47.78
N GLY A 462 4.76 51.15 47.75
CA GLY A 462 4.90 50.02 48.67
C GLY A 462 3.65 49.13 48.61
N ASP A 463 3.07 48.84 49.77
CA ASP A 463 1.83 48.06 49.88
C ASP A 463 0.54 48.89 49.69
N LEU A 464 0.66 50.23 49.64
CA LEU A 464 -0.50 51.12 49.55
C LEU A 464 -0.97 51.23 48.10
N VAL A 465 -2.02 50.50 47.73
CA VAL A 465 -2.66 50.59 46.41
C VAL A 465 -3.42 51.91 46.28
N LYS A 466 -3.14 52.68 45.22
CA LYS A 466 -3.90 53.88 44.84
C LYS A 466 -5.21 53.48 44.16
N ARG A 467 -5.09 52.66 43.11
CA ARG A 467 -6.21 52.16 42.32
C ARG A 467 -5.81 50.94 41.51
N THR A 468 -6.84 50.20 41.13
CA THR A 468 -6.78 49.15 40.10
C THR A 468 -7.81 49.49 39.03
N TYR A 469 -7.40 49.52 37.77
CA TYR A 469 -8.30 49.92 36.68
C TYR A 469 -7.86 49.32 35.34
N LYS A 470 -8.70 49.49 34.31
CA LYS A 470 -8.45 49.04 32.95
C LYS A 470 -8.16 50.26 32.07
N PRO A 471 -6.91 50.53 31.66
CA PRO A 471 -6.59 51.66 30.81
C PRO A 471 -7.06 51.44 29.38
N THR A 472 -7.32 52.52 28.66
CA THR A 472 -7.33 52.50 27.19
C THR A 472 -5.88 52.38 26.71
N LEU A 473 -5.57 51.36 25.89
CA LEU A 473 -4.24 51.16 25.33
C LEU A 473 -3.78 52.38 24.53
N ASP A 474 -2.47 52.62 24.51
CA ASP A 474 -1.78 53.72 23.82
C ASP A 474 -2.19 55.14 24.30
N GLN A 475 -3.09 55.27 25.28
CA GLN A 475 -3.44 56.56 25.90
C GLN A 475 -2.54 56.87 27.09
N GLN A 476 -2.29 58.17 27.29
CA GLN A 476 -1.55 58.66 28.45
C GLN A 476 -2.41 58.51 29.71
N ASN A 477 -1.80 57.91 30.73
CA ASN A 477 -2.34 57.75 32.05
C ASN A 477 -1.46 58.52 33.04
N THR A 478 -2.08 58.98 34.12
CA THR A 478 -1.41 59.75 35.18
C THR A 478 -1.59 59.02 36.51
N PHE A 479 -0.49 58.57 37.11
CA PHE A 479 -0.48 58.12 38.50
C PHE A 479 -0.24 59.32 39.41
N GLU A 480 -1.33 59.78 40.05
CA GLU A 480 -1.37 60.89 40.99
C GLU A 480 -0.97 60.46 42.41
N VAL A 481 0.31 60.64 42.75
CA VAL A 481 0.86 60.47 44.11
C VAL A 481 0.72 61.80 44.87
N THR A 482 -0.52 62.25 45.02
CA THR A 482 -0.88 63.58 45.56
C THR A 482 -1.94 63.49 46.68
N GLY A 483 -2.19 64.61 47.36
CA GLY A 483 -3.26 64.75 48.37
C GLY A 483 -3.18 63.76 49.54
N GLU A 484 -4.33 63.27 49.99
CA GLU A 484 -4.45 62.29 51.08
C GLU A 484 -3.59 61.02 50.82
N TYR A 485 -3.52 60.58 49.56
CA TYR A 485 -2.73 59.41 49.20
C TYR A 485 -1.24 59.64 49.47
N PHE A 486 -0.69 60.79 49.05
CA PHE A 486 0.69 61.15 49.40
C PHE A 486 0.88 61.25 50.92
N GLN A 487 -0.07 61.86 51.64
CA GLN A 487 0.00 62.01 53.10
C GLN A 487 0.10 60.67 53.83
N ARG A 488 -0.63 59.65 53.37
CA ARG A 488 -0.64 58.29 53.96
C ARG A 488 0.64 57.50 53.74
N ILE A 489 1.48 57.88 52.78
CA ILE A 489 2.79 57.26 52.56
C ILE A 489 3.74 57.66 53.69
N LEU A 490 4.52 56.72 54.24
CA LEU A 490 5.47 57.02 55.31
C LEU A 490 6.69 57.81 54.79
N ASN A 491 7.32 58.61 55.65
CA ASN A 491 8.62 59.21 55.33
C ASN A 491 9.69 58.12 55.10
N GLY A 492 10.74 58.46 54.37
CA GLY A 492 11.81 57.54 54.00
C GLY A 492 11.74 57.08 52.55
N GLN A 493 12.54 56.08 52.20
CA GLN A 493 12.59 55.54 50.84
C GLN A 493 11.30 54.78 50.52
N GLN A 494 10.74 55.06 49.35
CA GLN A 494 9.48 54.52 48.85
C GLN A 494 9.66 54.00 47.44
N THR A 495 8.89 52.97 47.08
CA THR A 495 8.89 52.40 45.73
C THR A 495 7.51 52.54 45.13
N VAL A 496 7.42 53.24 44.00
CA VAL A 496 6.25 53.27 43.14
C VAL A 496 6.29 52.04 42.25
N GLN A 497 5.17 51.33 42.15
CA GLN A 497 4.99 50.23 41.22
C GLN A 497 3.74 50.47 40.38
N ILE A 498 3.91 50.34 39.07
CA ILE A 498 2.82 50.24 38.09
C ILE A 498 2.93 48.86 37.49
N VAL A 499 1.96 47.99 37.79
CA VAL A 499 1.92 46.61 37.30
C VAL A 499 0.82 46.52 36.26
N ALA A 500 1.17 46.11 35.03
CA ALA A 500 0.25 45.92 33.93
C ALA A 500 0.15 44.44 33.60
N THR A 501 -1.04 43.85 33.70
CA THR A 501 -1.30 42.43 33.45
C THR A 501 -2.37 42.28 32.37
N ASP A 502 -2.08 41.56 31.30
CA ASP A 502 -3.06 41.27 30.25
C ASP A 502 -4.09 40.20 30.70
N SER A 503 -5.16 40.06 29.93
CA SER A 503 -6.22 39.07 30.16
C SER A 503 -5.76 37.61 30.04
N ALA A 504 -4.61 37.35 29.40
CA ALA A 504 -4.00 36.02 29.29
C ALA A 504 -2.95 35.75 30.39
N GLY A 505 -2.78 36.67 31.34
CA GLY A 505 -2.01 36.51 32.57
C GLY A 505 -0.52 36.88 32.48
N LYS A 506 0.01 37.41 31.36
CA LYS A 506 1.39 37.94 31.36
C LYS A 506 1.38 39.36 31.90
N SER A 507 2.48 39.74 32.56
CA SER A 507 2.59 41.04 33.20
C SER A 507 3.95 41.69 32.99
N SER A 508 3.94 43.02 33.07
CA SER A 508 5.13 43.84 33.22
C SER A 508 4.98 44.76 34.43
N THR A 509 6.10 45.25 34.95
CA THR A 509 6.12 46.14 36.10
C THR A 509 7.12 47.26 35.85
N LEU A 510 6.67 48.51 36.00
CA LEU A 510 7.52 49.68 36.11
C LEU A 510 7.75 49.96 37.60
N GLU A 511 9.02 50.04 37.99
CA GLU A 511 9.42 50.41 39.35
C GLU A 511 10.20 51.72 39.32
N LEU A 512 9.79 52.67 40.15
CA LEU A 512 10.48 53.93 40.39
C LEU A 512 10.64 54.11 41.90
N THR A 513 11.73 54.72 42.36
CA THR A 513 11.90 55.03 43.79
C THR A 513 11.82 56.51 44.05
N PHE A 514 11.50 56.91 45.26
CA PHE A 514 11.65 58.29 45.73
C PHE A 514 11.85 58.29 47.25
N THR A 515 12.41 59.37 47.80
CA THR A 515 12.52 59.54 49.24
C THR A 515 11.48 60.55 49.72
N LYS A 516 10.46 60.10 50.45
CA LYS A 516 9.48 61.01 51.05
C LYS A 516 10.11 61.73 52.24
N LYS A 517 10.06 63.06 52.24
CA LYS A 517 10.72 63.91 53.23
C LYS A 517 9.81 65.07 53.64
N VAL A 518 8.76 64.75 54.39
CA VAL A 518 7.83 65.74 54.95
C VAL A 518 8.19 65.99 56.41
N HIS A 519 8.75 67.17 56.69
CA HIS A 519 9.16 67.57 58.04
C HIS A 519 8.34 68.72 58.62
N LYS A 520 7.52 69.38 57.80
CA LYS A 520 6.71 70.53 58.19
C LYS A 520 5.23 70.24 57.94
N ALA A 521 4.39 70.56 58.93
CA ALA A 521 2.94 70.51 58.83
C ALA A 521 2.37 71.88 59.19
N VAL A 522 1.35 72.32 58.45
CA VAL A 522 0.58 73.53 58.73
C VAL A 522 -0.89 73.12 58.79
N ILE A 523 -1.52 73.31 59.94
CA ILE A 523 -2.94 73.01 60.17
C ILE A 523 -3.68 74.32 60.35
N THR A 524 -4.76 74.50 59.61
CA THR A 524 -5.65 75.67 59.67
C THR A 524 -7.08 75.20 59.41
N LEU A 525 -8.08 75.98 59.83
CA LEU A 525 -9.44 75.75 59.36
C LEU A 525 -9.52 76.10 57.88
N SER A 526 -10.24 75.29 57.12
CA SER A 526 -10.56 75.57 55.71
C SER A 526 -11.51 76.76 55.57
N GLU A 527 -12.36 76.98 56.58
CA GLU A 527 -13.29 78.10 56.68
C GLU A 527 -13.11 78.79 58.05
N PRO A 528 -12.82 80.11 58.10
CA PRO A 528 -12.80 80.88 59.34
C PRO A 528 -14.18 80.88 60.05
N LEU A 529 -14.16 80.97 61.38
CA LEU A 529 -15.37 80.99 62.21
C LEU A 529 -15.85 82.43 62.42
N ALA A 530 -16.85 82.86 61.63
CA ALA A 530 -17.38 84.23 61.68
C ALA A 530 -18.23 84.53 62.93
N VAL A 531 -18.17 85.77 63.41
CA VAL A 531 -18.99 86.32 64.52
C VAL A 531 -19.39 87.79 64.25
N GLU A 532 -20.40 88.26 64.97
CA GLU A 532 -20.95 89.62 64.82
C GLU A 532 -20.13 90.68 65.57
N GLU A 533 -19.55 90.32 66.72
CA GLU A 533 -18.81 91.23 67.60
C GLU A 533 -17.30 91.00 67.53
N GLN A 534 -16.54 91.98 68.01
CA GLN A 534 -15.09 91.90 68.02
C GLN A 534 -14.60 90.77 68.93
N ILE A 535 -13.83 89.83 68.35
CA ILE A 535 -13.12 88.83 69.14
C ILE A 535 -11.95 89.53 69.83
N THR A 536 -12.02 89.59 71.15
CA THR A 536 -11.05 90.25 72.00
C THR A 536 -10.01 89.30 72.55
N VAL A 537 -10.37 88.03 72.70
CA VAL A 537 -9.50 87.01 73.30
C VAL A 537 -9.79 85.63 72.72
N ALA A 538 -8.74 84.81 72.58
CA ALA A 538 -8.87 83.40 72.20
C ALA A 538 -7.99 82.50 73.07
N VAL A 539 -8.40 81.25 73.21
CA VAL A 539 -7.60 80.19 73.83
C VAL A 539 -7.60 78.99 72.90
N LEU A 540 -6.41 78.41 72.69
CA LEU A 540 -6.21 77.21 71.90
C LEU A 540 -5.42 76.20 72.73
N ALA A 541 -5.76 74.93 72.61
CA ALA A 541 -5.09 73.79 73.20
C ALA A 541 -4.81 72.77 72.10
N ILE A 542 -3.55 72.33 72.02
CA ILE A 542 -3.10 71.33 71.05
C ILE A 542 -2.75 70.09 71.85
N THR A 543 -3.42 68.98 71.58
CA THR A 543 -3.12 67.69 72.19
C THR A 543 -2.38 66.79 71.20
N GLY A 544 -1.50 65.95 71.72
CA GLY A 544 -0.63 65.08 70.92
C GLY A 544 0.79 65.08 71.49
N LYS A 545 1.73 64.60 70.68
CA LYS A 545 3.16 64.58 70.99
C LYS A 545 3.90 65.46 69.98
N ILE A 546 4.29 66.66 70.39
CA ILE A 546 5.22 67.49 69.61
C ILE A 546 6.59 67.35 70.29
N PRO A 547 7.63 66.85 69.59
CA PRO A 547 8.98 66.72 70.15
C PRO A 547 9.52 68.03 70.72
N ALA A 548 10.36 67.96 71.75
CA ALA A 548 10.84 69.15 72.47
C ALA A 548 11.70 70.07 71.59
N ASP A 549 12.40 69.49 70.61
CA ASP A 549 13.25 70.18 69.65
C ASP A 549 12.52 70.57 68.36
N ALA A 550 11.26 70.16 68.17
CA ALA A 550 10.44 70.60 67.05
C ALA A 550 10.10 72.10 67.19
N THR A 551 10.14 72.83 66.08
CA THR A 551 9.61 74.20 66.08
C THR A 551 8.09 74.13 66.03
N GLN A 552 7.44 74.91 66.89
CA GLN A 552 5.99 75.05 66.93
C GLN A 552 5.68 76.52 66.92
N LEU A 553 4.89 76.94 65.94
CA LEU A 553 4.34 78.29 65.82
C LEU A 553 2.81 78.15 65.79
N VAL A 554 2.15 78.85 66.70
CA VAL A 554 0.68 78.93 66.77
C VAL A 554 0.28 80.37 66.55
N GLU A 555 -0.36 80.64 65.43
CA GLU A 555 -0.86 81.96 65.07
C GLU A 555 -2.38 81.96 65.17
N LEU A 556 -2.94 83.03 65.72
CA LEU A 556 -4.38 83.26 65.80
C LEU A 556 -4.73 84.54 65.04
N THR A 557 -5.93 84.61 64.48
CA THR A 557 -6.45 85.84 63.87
C THR A 557 -7.90 86.06 64.27
N ASN A 558 -8.28 87.32 64.48
CA ASN A 558 -9.67 87.72 64.72
C ASN A 558 -10.36 88.31 63.47
N ASN A 559 -9.65 88.45 62.35
CA ASN A 559 -10.18 88.93 61.07
C ASN A 559 -9.91 87.93 59.94
N GLY A 560 -10.12 86.64 60.20
CA GLY A 560 -9.79 85.53 59.29
C GLY A 560 -10.47 85.55 57.91
N ASN A 561 -11.55 86.31 57.74
CA ASN A 561 -12.24 86.52 56.46
C ASN A 561 -11.65 87.66 55.61
N ASP A 562 -10.74 88.45 56.16
CA ASP A 562 -10.06 89.51 55.41
C ASP A 562 -9.15 88.88 54.34
N ALA A 563 -8.93 89.60 53.24
CA ALA A 563 -8.02 89.14 52.17
C ALA A 563 -6.57 88.98 52.68
N GLU A 564 -6.18 89.81 53.66
CA GLU A 564 -4.92 89.75 54.39
C GLU A 564 -5.19 89.76 55.90
N PRO A 565 -5.52 88.61 56.52
CA PRO A 565 -5.78 88.54 57.95
C PRO A 565 -4.54 88.93 58.77
N VAL A 566 -4.75 89.60 59.89
CA VAL A 566 -3.69 89.92 60.85
C VAL A 566 -3.47 88.70 61.73
N TRP A 567 -2.35 88.02 61.52
CA TRP A 567 -1.94 86.86 62.31
C TRP A 567 -1.09 87.31 63.50
N GLU A 568 -1.50 86.95 64.71
CA GLU A 568 -0.79 87.22 65.95
C GLU A 568 -0.18 85.92 66.49
N ASP A 569 1.10 85.95 66.88
CA ASP A 569 1.79 84.80 67.48
C ASP A 569 1.28 84.55 68.90
N ALA A 570 0.53 83.47 69.06
CA ALA A 570 -0.03 83.00 70.33
C ALA A 570 0.75 81.80 70.90
N THR A 571 1.91 81.45 70.36
CA THR A 571 2.67 80.24 70.73
C THR A 571 2.94 80.16 72.23
N ALA A 572 3.40 81.26 72.83
CA ALA A 572 3.73 81.30 74.26
C ALA A 572 2.49 81.19 75.16
N ASP A 573 1.33 81.67 74.69
CA ASP A 573 0.07 81.58 75.43
C ASP A 573 -0.52 80.17 75.31
N VAL A 574 -0.52 79.60 74.12
CA VAL A 574 -1.01 78.24 73.86
C VAL A 574 -0.19 77.19 74.59
N LYS A 575 1.15 77.29 74.60
CA LYS A 575 2.02 76.39 75.38
C LYS A 575 1.79 76.49 76.89
N ALA A 576 1.36 77.65 77.38
CA ALA A 576 1.08 77.88 78.80
C ALA A 576 -0.40 77.69 79.18
N GLY A 577 -1.28 77.35 78.21
CA GLY A 577 -2.72 77.26 78.42
C GLY A 577 -3.39 78.58 78.81
N ARG A 578 -2.83 79.72 78.37
CA ARG A 578 -3.36 81.06 78.64
C ARG A 578 -4.25 81.56 77.50
N ASN A 579 -5.08 82.53 77.86
CA ASN A 579 -5.82 83.37 76.92
C ASN A 579 -4.85 84.30 76.16
N HIS A 580 -4.96 84.34 74.84
CA HIS A 580 -4.28 85.28 73.96
C HIS A 580 -5.19 86.50 73.67
N PRO A 581 -4.86 87.70 74.17
CA PRO A 581 -5.61 88.91 73.87
C PRO A 581 -5.22 89.48 72.50
N PHE A 582 -6.19 89.67 71.60
CA PHE A 582 -5.92 90.24 70.28
C PHE A 582 -5.56 91.72 70.37
N THR A 583 -4.43 92.09 69.80
CA THR A 583 -4.01 93.48 69.61
C THR A 583 -4.65 94.09 68.37
N ASN A 584 -4.98 93.29 67.35
CA ASN A 584 -5.69 93.74 66.16
C ASN A 584 -7.10 94.24 66.51
N LYS A 585 -7.37 95.50 66.19
CA LYS A 585 -8.68 96.16 66.39
C LYS A 585 -9.41 96.51 65.10
N THR A 586 -8.94 96.00 63.96
CA THR A 586 -9.50 96.32 62.64
C THR A 586 -9.91 95.06 61.88
N GLN A 587 -10.96 95.17 61.06
CA GLN A 587 -11.42 94.15 60.11
C GLN A 587 -12.08 94.82 58.91
N THR A 588 -12.12 94.12 57.76
CA THR A 588 -12.78 94.58 56.52
C THR A 588 -14.00 93.71 56.13
N ASN A 589 -13.94 92.39 56.39
CA ASN A 589 -14.91 91.39 55.94
C ASN A 589 -15.61 90.67 57.12
N GLY A 590 -15.84 91.38 58.21
CA GLY A 590 -16.45 90.86 59.44
C GLY A 590 -15.43 90.20 60.37
N TRP A 591 -15.76 90.14 61.65
CA TRP A 591 -14.96 89.44 62.64
C TRP A 591 -15.03 87.94 62.41
N ALA A 592 -13.88 87.28 62.34
CA ALA A 592 -13.82 85.83 62.14
C ALA A 592 -12.55 85.25 62.76
N PHE A 593 -12.73 84.20 63.55
CA PHE A 593 -11.62 83.48 64.15
C PHE A 593 -11.01 82.48 63.16
N ASN A 594 -9.70 82.46 63.06
CA ASN A 594 -8.98 81.31 62.48
C ASN A 594 -7.67 81.08 63.24
N PHE A 595 -7.07 79.90 63.06
CA PHE A 595 -5.78 79.56 63.62
C PHE A 595 -4.87 78.98 62.54
N ARG A 596 -3.57 79.10 62.74
CA ARG A 596 -2.55 78.36 62.01
C ARG A 596 -1.60 77.72 63.00
N VAL A 597 -1.55 76.39 63.00
CA VAL A 597 -0.56 75.62 63.76
C VAL A 597 0.47 75.10 62.78
N THR A 598 1.67 75.67 62.85
CA THR A 598 2.83 75.21 62.09
C THR A 598 3.74 74.40 63.02
N VAL A 599 4.06 73.16 62.64
CA VAL A 599 5.04 72.33 63.35
C VAL A 599 6.08 71.84 62.35
N GLU A 600 7.36 72.03 62.68
CA GLU A 600 8.48 71.54 61.89
C GLU A 600 9.39 70.65 62.75
N ARG A 601 9.76 69.49 62.21
CA ARG A 601 10.54 68.46 62.90
C ARG A 601 11.91 69.02 63.30
N GLY A 602 12.32 68.75 64.54
CA GLY A 602 13.63 69.12 65.06
C GLY A 602 14.77 68.20 64.58
N GLU A 603 16.00 68.57 64.92
CA GLU A 603 17.22 67.86 64.51
C GLU A 603 17.29 66.41 65.01
N SER A 604 16.59 66.07 66.10
CA SER A 604 16.57 64.71 66.67
C SER A 604 15.94 63.68 65.73
N GLY A 605 15.11 64.13 64.78
CA GLY A 605 14.34 63.25 63.91
C GLY A 605 13.18 62.53 64.60
N GLU A 606 12.92 62.81 65.89
CA GLU A 606 11.88 62.15 66.69
C GLU A 606 10.49 62.34 66.08
N ASP A 607 9.71 61.25 66.03
CA ASP A 607 8.34 61.31 65.53
C ASP A 607 7.39 61.97 66.54
N GLY A 608 6.46 62.75 65.98
CA GLY A 608 5.41 63.45 66.69
C GLY A 608 4.08 63.40 65.95
N ASN A 609 3.00 63.74 66.65
CA ASN A 609 1.65 63.79 66.11
C ASN A 609 0.82 64.86 66.81
N ILE A 610 -0.18 65.40 66.09
CA ILE A 610 -1.25 66.23 66.66
C ILE A 610 -2.50 65.34 66.67
N VAL A 611 -3.09 65.16 67.85
CA VAL A 611 -4.32 64.37 68.06
C VAL A 611 -5.56 65.26 67.96
N SER A 612 -5.52 66.45 68.56
CA SER A 612 -6.60 67.42 68.45
C SER A 612 -6.10 68.85 68.60
N ILE A 613 -6.84 69.78 68.00
CA ILE A 613 -6.72 71.22 68.24
C ILE A 613 -8.11 71.67 68.69
N GLN A 614 -8.19 72.22 69.89
CA GLN A 614 -9.45 72.62 70.54
C GLN A 614 -9.28 73.98 71.18
N GLY A 615 -10.37 74.72 71.39
CA GLY A 615 -10.28 76.05 71.94
C GLY A 615 -11.61 76.77 71.97
N GLY A 616 -11.56 78.05 72.32
CA GLY A 616 -12.69 78.96 72.31
C GLY A 616 -12.21 80.40 72.19
N PHE A 617 -13.12 81.31 71.86
CA PHE A 617 -12.83 82.72 71.75
C PHE A 617 -14.03 83.55 72.22
N GLN A 618 -13.77 84.79 72.61
CA GLN A 618 -14.76 85.74 73.11
C GLN A 618 -14.58 87.12 72.47
#